data_AF-A0A955JLK6-F1
#
_entry.id   AF-A0A955JLK6-F1
#
_cell.length_a   1.000
_cell.length_b   1.000
_cell.length_c   1.000
_cell.angle_alpha   90.00
_cell.angle_beta   90.00
_cell.angle_gamma   90.00
#
_symmetry.space_group_name_H-M   'P 1'
#
loop_
_entity.id
_entity.type
_entity.pdbx_description
1 polymer ?
#
loop_
_entity_poly.entity_id
_entity_poly.type
_entity_poly.pdbx_seq_one_letter_code
_entity_poly.pdbx_strand_id
1 'polypeptide(L)'
;ARALGVPAVLFLKEDVDTRIAEMATVLHASGITSDDLFVGVELGGLPFFNQLLEDVSTLMPYVHPMSDTIEVSRYQRGQSGSKKPGVSRHLKKTTEVAGKRIHFIDELIDEGGTINYLVAQFMKIGGYRKQGRAQEVTATFLAEKGIADFAEIQDLASVLIGFTIANVWASGKGMDGENNAFRHNPHILVSPAQDIKYLAQMAETLEILGPRTEAKMDTIVWLEDERKMKPSTVKQRMREEGIARAA
;
A
#
# COMPACT_ATOMS: atom_id res chain seq x y z
N ALA A 1 -26.44 -18.97 -1.17
CA ALA A 1 -25.52 -17.93 -1.71
C ALA A 1 -24.24 -18.56 -2.28
N ARG A 2 -23.36 -19.16 -1.47
CA ARG A 2 -22.07 -19.73 -1.96
C ARG A 2 -22.22 -20.94 -2.91
N ALA A 3 -23.17 -21.85 -2.65
CA ALA A 3 -23.55 -22.91 -3.60
C ALA A 3 -24.15 -22.38 -4.93
N LEU A 4 -24.40 -21.06 -5.01
CA LEU A 4 -24.88 -20.35 -6.20
C LEU A 4 -23.78 -19.48 -6.84
N GLY A 5 -22.52 -19.63 -6.42
CA GLY A 5 -21.38 -18.88 -6.98
C GLY A 5 -21.22 -17.45 -6.45
N VAL A 6 -21.83 -17.11 -5.31
CA VAL A 6 -21.65 -15.79 -4.68
C VAL A 6 -20.31 -15.77 -3.90
N PRO A 7 -19.36 -14.86 -4.23
CA PRO A 7 -18.04 -14.81 -3.60
C PRO A 7 -18.12 -14.48 -2.11
N ALA A 8 -17.12 -14.92 -1.33
CA ALA A 8 -17.02 -14.52 0.07
C ALA A 8 -16.64 -13.02 0.17
N VAL A 9 -17.41 -12.26 0.97
CA VAL A 9 -17.13 -10.86 1.24
C VAL A 9 -16.18 -10.76 2.44
N LEU A 10 -15.05 -10.06 2.27
CA LEU A 10 -14.12 -9.72 3.35
C LEU A 10 -14.52 -8.39 4.02
N PHE A 11 -14.90 -7.40 3.20
CA PHE A 11 -15.40 -6.11 3.66
C PHE A 11 -16.53 -5.60 2.77
N LEU A 12 -17.58 -5.08 3.39
CA LEU A 12 -18.69 -4.47 2.66
C LEU A 12 -18.29 -3.10 2.11
N LYS A 13 -19.10 -2.58 1.18
CA LYS A 13 -18.80 -1.32 0.49
C LYS A 13 -18.74 -0.18 1.50
N GLU A 14 -19.67 -0.18 2.43
CA GLU A 14 -19.83 0.83 3.46
C GLU A 14 -18.60 0.86 4.39
N ASP A 15 -18.06 -0.31 4.76
CA ASP A 15 -16.85 -0.43 5.56
C ASP A 15 -15.62 0.08 4.80
N VAL A 16 -15.51 -0.28 3.51
CA VAL A 16 -14.42 0.17 2.65
C VAL A 16 -14.45 1.68 2.47
N ASP A 17 -15.61 2.25 2.15
CA ASP A 17 -15.76 3.69 1.95
C ASP A 17 -15.47 4.45 3.25
N THR A 18 -15.94 3.94 4.40
CA THR A 18 -15.62 4.51 5.72
C THR A 18 -14.12 4.51 5.96
N ARG A 19 -13.43 3.40 5.69
CA ARG A 19 -11.98 3.30 5.87
C ARG A 19 -11.22 4.25 4.95
N ILE A 20 -11.63 4.42 3.70
CA ILE A 20 -10.98 5.36 2.78
C ILE A 20 -11.12 6.80 3.28
N ALA A 21 -12.29 7.18 3.81
CA ALA A 21 -12.51 8.50 4.41
C ALA A 21 -11.65 8.74 5.68
N GLU A 22 -11.50 7.71 6.52
CA GLU A 22 -10.57 7.75 7.67
C GLU A 22 -9.12 7.95 7.20
N MET A 23 -8.68 7.21 6.18
CA MET A 23 -7.34 7.34 5.60
C MET A 23 -7.10 8.72 4.99
N ALA A 24 -8.10 9.30 4.32
CA ALA A 24 -8.04 10.67 3.80
C ALA A 24 -7.85 11.69 4.94
N THR A 25 -8.50 11.48 6.07
CA THR A 25 -8.33 12.32 7.27
C THR A 25 -6.92 12.24 7.83
N VAL A 26 -6.34 11.03 7.92
CA VAL A 26 -4.96 10.82 8.38
C VAL A 26 -3.96 11.51 7.44
N LEU A 27 -4.14 11.34 6.14
CA LEU A 27 -3.34 12.00 5.11
C LEU A 27 -3.44 13.52 5.23
N HIS A 28 -4.65 14.07 5.34
CA HIS A 28 -4.84 15.51 5.54
C HIS A 28 -4.10 16.01 6.80
N ALA A 29 -4.23 15.29 7.92
CA ALA A 29 -3.57 15.62 9.17
C ALA A 29 -2.03 15.53 9.12
N SER A 30 -1.46 14.77 8.18
CA SER A 30 0.00 14.69 7.98
C SER A 30 0.59 15.94 7.32
N GLY A 31 -0.23 16.95 7.01
CA GLY A 31 0.21 18.24 6.47
C GLY A 31 0.51 18.20 4.98
N ILE A 32 -0.37 17.57 4.18
CA ILE A 32 -0.29 17.62 2.71
C ILE A 32 -0.41 19.07 2.21
N THR A 33 0.31 19.38 1.14
CA THR A 33 0.34 20.68 0.48
C THR A 33 0.09 20.56 -1.02
N SER A 34 -0.04 21.70 -1.71
CA SER A 34 -0.18 21.76 -3.18
C SER A 34 1.06 21.24 -3.91
N ASP A 35 2.21 21.19 -3.23
CA ASP A 35 3.47 20.79 -3.83
C ASP A 35 3.71 19.28 -3.80
N ASP A 36 2.89 18.53 -3.05
CA ASP A 36 2.97 17.08 -2.98
C ASP A 36 2.40 16.42 -4.24
N LEU A 37 2.97 15.28 -4.63
CA LEU A 37 2.53 14.50 -5.78
C LEU A 37 1.94 13.16 -5.35
N PHE A 38 0.65 12.98 -5.63
CA PHE A 38 -0.05 11.71 -5.48
C PHE A 38 0.11 10.88 -6.74
N VAL A 39 0.61 9.65 -6.59
CA VAL A 39 0.86 8.75 -7.71
C VAL A 39 0.07 7.47 -7.55
N GLY A 40 -0.97 7.32 -8.37
CA GLY A 40 -1.74 6.07 -8.45
C GLY A 40 -0.95 4.99 -9.20
N VAL A 41 -0.81 3.81 -8.59
CA VAL A 41 -0.17 2.66 -9.21
C VAL A 41 -1.20 1.89 -10.04
N GLU A 42 -0.97 1.82 -11.34
CA GLU A 42 -1.86 1.19 -12.31
C GLU A 42 -1.61 -0.31 -12.46
N LEU A 43 -2.63 -1.10 -12.83
CA LEU A 43 -4.03 -0.72 -13.06
C LEU A 43 -4.90 -0.87 -11.82
N GLY A 44 -4.44 -1.69 -10.86
CA GLY A 44 -5.18 -2.06 -9.67
C GLY A 44 -5.47 -0.86 -8.76
N GLY A 45 -4.50 0.02 -8.54
CA GLY A 45 -4.64 1.08 -7.55
C GLY A 45 -5.65 2.17 -7.92
N LEU A 46 -6.05 2.28 -9.19
CA LEU A 46 -6.86 3.41 -9.68
C LEU A 46 -8.23 3.57 -8.98
N PRO A 47 -9.05 2.53 -8.76
CA PRO A 47 -10.32 2.70 -8.07
C PRO A 47 -10.16 3.20 -6.62
N PHE A 48 -9.14 2.72 -5.91
CA PHE A 48 -8.83 3.20 -4.55
C PHE A 48 -8.27 4.63 -4.59
N PHE A 49 -7.27 4.87 -5.45
CA PHE A 49 -6.63 6.17 -5.65
C PHE A 49 -7.64 7.29 -5.94
N ASN A 50 -8.58 7.05 -6.87
CA ASN A 50 -9.57 8.07 -7.24
C ASN A 50 -10.47 8.44 -6.06
N GLN A 51 -10.99 7.45 -5.32
CA GLN A 51 -11.82 7.72 -4.14
C GLN A 51 -11.03 8.43 -3.05
N LEU A 52 -9.82 7.96 -2.74
CA LEU A 52 -8.98 8.56 -1.71
C LEU A 52 -8.62 10.00 -2.05
N LEU A 53 -8.27 10.29 -3.31
CA LEU A 53 -7.91 11.63 -3.75
C LEU A 53 -9.11 12.59 -3.71
N GLU A 54 -10.31 12.09 -4.05
CA GLU A 54 -11.56 12.83 -3.89
C GLU A 54 -11.77 13.19 -2.41
N ASP A 55 -11.73 12.21 -1.52
CA ASP A 55 -11.94 12.40 -0.08
C ASP A 55 -10.90 13.37 0.51
N VAL A 56 -9.61 13.23 0.17
CA VAL A 56 -8.55 14.17 0.58
C VAL A 56 -8.84 15.58 0.06
N SER A 57 -9.28 15.71 -1.20
CA SER A 57 -9.59 17.01 -1.79
C SER A 57 -10.77 17.69 -1.09
N THR A 58 -11.77 16.95 -0.60
CA THR A 58 -12.89 17.53 0.16
C THR A 58 -12.45 18.15 1.49
N LEU A 59 -11.34 17.68 2.05
CA LEU A 59 -10.74 18.22 3.28
C LEU A 59 -9.81 19.41 3.02
N MET A 60 -9.49 19.72 1.75
CA MET A 60 -8.55 20.77 1.35
C MET A 60 -9.25 21.91 0.58
N PRO A 61 -9.96 22.83 1.25
CA PRO A 61 -10.83 23.83 0.60
C PRO A 61 -10.09 24.86 -0.28
N TYR A 62 -8.76 24.97 -0.17
CA TYR A 62 -7.98 26.03 -0.85
C TYR A 62 -6.89 25.49 -1.79
N VAL A 63 -6.72 24.17 -1.85
CA VAL A 63 -5.61 23.53 -2.55
C VAL A 63 -6.09 22.23 -3.16
N HIS A 64 -5.71 21.98 -4.42
CA HIS A 64 -5.87 20.67 -5.04
C HIS A 64 -4.49 19.98 -5.11
N PRO A 65 -4.32 18.78 -4.53
CA PRO A 65 -3.07 18.05 -4.63
C PRO A 65 -2.74 17.69 -6.09
N MET A 66 -1.46 17.74 -6.45
CA MET A 66 -1.03 17.29 -7.78
C MET A 66 -1.16 15.77 -7.87
N SER A 67 -1.57 15.27 -9.03
CA SER A 67 -1.77 13.84 -9.22
C SER A 67 -1.32 13.33 -10.58
N ASP A 68 -0.79 12.11 -10.61
CA ASP A 68 -0.41 11.39 -11.83
C ASP A 68 -0.49 9.87 -11.60
N THR A 69 -0.25 9.07 -12.64
CA THR A 69 -0.35 7.61 -12.56
C THR A 69 0.86 6.92 -13.18
N ILE A 70 1.20 5.73 -12.67
CA ILE A 70 2.35 4.93 -13.12
C ILE A 70 1.96 3.46 -13.24
N GLU A 71 2.38 2.76 -14.30
CA GLU A 71 2.16 1.31 -14.40
C GLU A 71 3.48 0.57 -14.15
N VAL A 72 3.44 -0.39 -13.23
CA VAL A 72 4.57 -1.29 -12.94
C VAL A 72 4.19 -2.70 -13.35
N SER A 73 4.87 -3.23 -14.34
CA SER A 73 4.72 -4.62 -14.77
C SER A 73 5.69 -5.53 -14.01
N ARG A 74 5.17 -6.62 -13.44
CA ARG A 74 6.00 -7.73 -12.91
C ARG A 74 6.36 -8.78 -13.99
N TYR A 75 5.83 -8.60 -15.20
CA TYR A 75 5.99 -9.50 -16.34
C TYR A 75 6.59 -8.74 -17.53
N GLN A 76 7.91 -8.74 -17.67
CA GLN A 76 8.48 -8.47 -18.99
C GLN A 76 8.14 -9.65 -19.89
N ARG A 77 7.27 -9.43 -20.90
CA ARG A 77 7.04 -10.42 -21.96
C ARG A 77 8.38 -10.71 -22.65
N GLY A 78 8.88 -11.93 -22.52
CA GLY A 78 9.92 -12.47 -23.40
C GLY A 78 11.32 -12.72 -22.83
N GLN A 79 11.57 -12.58 -21.52
CA GLN A 79 12.86 -13.02 -20.94
C GLN A 79 12.65 -14.03 -19.81
N SER A 80 12.96 -15.29 -20.15
CA SER A 80 13.14 -16.38 -19.20
C SER A 80 14.35 -16.08 -18.31
N GLY A 81 14.10 -15.71 -17.04
CA GLY A 81 15.12 -15.61 -16.01
C GLY A 81 15.15 -14.25 -15.31
N SER A 82 14.68 -14.23 -14.06
CA SER A 82 14.54 -13.09 -13.14
C SER A 82 13.36 -12.15 -13.40
N LYS A 83 12.28 -12.35 -12.62
CA LYS A 83 11.05 -11.55 -12.58
C LYS A 83 11.29 -10.20 -11.88
N LYS A 84 12.10 -9.30 -12.47
CA LYS A 84 12.29 -7.97 -11.89
C LYS A 84 11.12 -7.05 -12.30
N PRO A 85 10.49 -6.35 -11.35
CA PRO A 85 9.48 -5.34 -11.68
C PRO A 85 10.10 -4.23 -12.55
N GLY A 86 9.30 -3.72 -13.49
CA GLY A 86 9.70 -2.64 -14.39
C GLY A 86 8.53 -1.74 -14.75
N VAL A 87 8.77 -0.43 -14.83
CA VAL A 87 7.77 0.54 -15.27
C VAL A 87 7.39 0.27 -16.73
N SER A 88 6.10 0.02 -16.99
CA SER A 88 5.54 -0.19 -18.33
C SER A 88 4.89 1.08 -18.89
N ARG A 89 4.30 1.92 -18.03
CA ARG A 89 3.82 3.26 -18.38
C ARG A 89 4.34 4.28 -17.40
N HIS A 90 4.81 5.39 -17.99
CA HIS A 90 5.48 6.41 -17.24
C HIS A 90 4.58 7.59 -16.81
N LEU A 91 4.91 8.28 -15.70
CA LEU A 91 4.43 9.62 -15.38
C LEU A 91 4.55 10.53 -16.60
N LYS A 92 3.70 11.55 -16.65
CA LYS A 92 3.72 12.56 -17.71
C LYS A 92 5.08 13.25 -17.69
N LYS A 93 5.57 13.63 -18.89
CA LYS A 93 6.84 14.36 -19.03
C LYS A 93 6.83 15.70 -18.28
N THR A 94 5.65 16.30 -18.12
CA THR A 94 5.42 17.57 -17.43
C THR A 94 5.30 17.42 -15.92
N THR A 95 5.23 16.20 -15.39
CA THR A 95 5.15 15.96 -13.96
C THR A 95 6.52 16.18 -13.34
N GLU A 96 6.62 17.10 -12.39
CA GLU A 96 7.83 17.39 -11.65
C GLU A 96 7.98 16.40 -10.49
N VAL A 97 9.21 15.93 -10.24
CA VAL A 97 9.51 14.97 -9.16
C VAL A 97 10.59 15.53 -8.22
N ALA A 98 11.57 16.24 -8.76
CA ALA A 98 12.68 16.81 -8.01
C ALA A 98 12.20 17.60 -6.79
N GLY A 99 12.66 17.20 -5.60
CA GLY A 99 12.40 17.92 -4.35
C GLY A 99 10.96 17.86 -3.85
N LYS A 100 10.06 17.09 -4.47
CA LYS A 100 8.69 16.90 -3.99
C LYS A 100 8.57 15.71 -3.04
N ARG A 101 7.56 15.74 -2.17
CA ARG A 101 7.10 14.55 -1.45
C ARG A 101 6.14 13.77 -2.36
N ILE A 102 6.37 12.47 -2.45
CA ILE A 102 5.62 11.58 -3.34
C ILE A 102 4.80 10.61 -2.49
N HIS A 103 3.51 10.50 -2.78
CA HIS A 103 2.58 9.58 -2.13
C HIS A 103 2.15 8.51 -3.13
N PHE A 104 2.73 7.30 -3.04
CA PHE A 104 2.29 6.18 -3.86
C PHE A 104 1.02 5.57 -3.28
N ILE A 105 0.00 5.42 -4.12
CA ILE A 105 -1.30 4.87 -3.73
C ILE A 105 -1.54 3.59 -4.56
N ASP A 106 -1.72 2.47 -3.87
CA ASP A 106 -1.85 1.14 -4.48
C ASP A 106 -2.94 0.35 -3.73
N GLU A 107 -3.61 -0.60 -4.38
CA GLU A 107 -4.76 -1.27 -3.74
C GLU A 107 -4.33 -2.30 -2.69
N LEU A 108 -3.22 -3.00 -2.93
CA LEU A 108 -2.83 -4.15 -2.13
C LEU A 108 -1.31 -4.31 -2.08
N ILE A 109 -0.78 -4.50 -0.88
CA ILE A 109 0.60 -4.95 -0.68
C ILE A 109 0.67 -6.43 -0.27
N ASP A 110 1.46 -7.17 -1.04
CA ASP A 110 1.85 -8.56 -0.76
C ASP A 110 3.29 -8.58 -0.21
N GLU A 111 4.27 -9.09 -0.96
CA GLU A 111 5.69 -9.12 -0.59
C GLU A 111 6.43 -7.75 -0.69
N GLY A 112 5.75 -6.66 -1.04
CA GLY A 112 6.37 -5.32 -1.11
C GLY A 112 7.30 -5.04 -2.31
N GLY A 113 7.49 -6.00 -3.23
CA GLY A 113 8.42 -5.82 -4.37
C GLY A 113 8.12 -4.64 -5.31
N THR A 114 6.84 -4.29 -5.52
CA THR A 114 6.44 -3.13 -6.35
C THR A 114 6.87 -1.82 -5.70
N ILE A 115 6.53 -1.60 -4.42
CA ILE A 115 6.85 -0.36 -3.73
C ILE A 115 8.35 -0.21 -3.52
N ASN A 116 9.08 -1.28 -3.20
CA ASN A 116 10.54 -1.25 -3.08
C ASN A 116 11.20 -0.79 -4.39
N TYR A 117 10.70 -1.29 -5.53
CA TYR A 117 11.15 -0.83 -6.84
C TYR A 117 10.86 0.65 -7.07
N LEU A 118 9.63 1.11 -6.79
CA LEU A 118 9.24 2.52 -6.96
C LEU A 118 10.07 3.46 -6.08
N VAL A 119 10.27 3.12 -4.81
CA VAL A 119 11.14 3.87 -3.88
C VAL A 119 12.55 3.98 -4.46
N ALA A 120 13.13 2.87 -4.93
CA ALA A 120 14.46 2.89 -5.55
C ALA A 120 14.52 3.81 -6.79
N GLN A 121 13.49 3.81 -7.65
CA GLN A 121 13.44 4.68 -8.83
C GLN A 121 13.40 6.17 -8.47
N PHE A 122 12.57 6.56 -7.50
CA PHE A 122 12.30 7.95 -7.16
C PHE A 122 13.32 8.54 -6.16
N MET A 123 13.80 7.74 -5.21
CA MET A 123 14.76 8.17 -4.19
C MET A 123 16.20 7.96 -4.58
N LYS A 124 16.59 6.85 -5.25
CA LYS A 124 18.01 6.50 -5.43
C LYS A 124 18.56 6.92 -6.79
N ILE A 125 17.80 6.65 -7.85
CA ILE A 125 18.29 6.81 -9.22
C ILE A 125 18.13 8.27 -9.70
N GLY A 126 17.28 9.08 -9.05
CA GLY A 126 16.96 10.46 -9.48
C GLY A 126 16.43 10.52 -10.90
N GLY A 127 15.90 9.39 -11.35
CA GLY A 127 15.99 8.97 -12.74
C GLY A 127 14.67 8.43 -13.22
N TYR A 128 13.58 9.08 -12.84
CA TYR A 128 12.46 9.11 -13.74
C TYR A 128 12.73 10.12 -14.85
N ARG A 129 13.33 9.68 -15.96
CA ARG A 129 13.56 10.55 -17.15
C ARG A 129 14.26 11.89 -16.86
N LYS A 130 15.24 11.93 -15.96
CA LYS A 130 15.94 13.17 -15.52
C LYS A 130 15.06 14.17 -14.76
N GLN A 131 13.94 13.74 -14.17
CA GLN A 131 13.07 14.58 -13.34
C GLN A 131 13.62 14.79 -11.92
N GLY A 132 14.81 14.28 -11.59
CA GLY A 132 15.46 14.47 -10.29
C GLY A 132 15.01 13.47 -9.22
N ARG A 133 15.49 13.67 -8.00
CA ARG A 133 15.17 12.83 -6.83
C ARG A 133 14.00 13.44 -6.07
N ALA A 134 13.07 12.59 -5.65
CA ALA A 134 12.08 12.98 -4.65
C ALA A 134 12.77 13.45 -3.37
N GLN A 135 12.14 14.35 -2.63
CA GLN A 135 12.55 14.72 -1.27
C GLN A 135 12.22 13.58 -0.30
N GLU A 136 11.05 13.00 -0.47
CA GLU A 136 10.47 11.99 0.41
C GLU A 136 9.51 11.10 -0.40
N VAL A 137 9.44 9.83 -0.03
CA VAL A 137 8.48 8.89 -0.60
C VAL A 137 7.70 8.23 0.53
N THR A 138 6.38 8.23 0.42
CA THR A 138 5.45 7.52 1.31
C THR A 138 4.56 6.59 0.48
N ALA A 139 3.95 5.61 1.13
CA ALA A 139 3.03 4.68 0.48
C ALA A 139 1.71 4.56 1.24
N THR A 140 0.61 4.40 0.51
CA THR A 140 -0.72 4.15 1.08
C THR A 140 -1.33 2.96 0.37
N PHE A 141 -1.72 1.94 1.14
CA PHE A 141 -2.34 0.72 0.63
C PHE A 141 -3.73 0.55 1.20
N LEU A 142 -4.72 0.24 0.36
CA LEU A 142 -6.06 -0.09 0.86
C LEU A 142 -6.02 -1.37 1.71
N ALA A 143 -5.24 -2.38 1.28
CA ALA A 143 -5.07 -3.62 2.01
C ALA A 143 -3.62 -4.12 2.06
N GLU A 144 -3.28 -4.90 3.07
CA GLU A 144 -2.05 -5.68 3.18
C GLU A 144 -2.34 -7.13 3.55
N LYS A 145 -1.42 -8.04 3.22
CA LYS A 145 -1.48 -9.44 3.66
C LYS A 145 -0.65 -9.77 4.91
N GLY A 146 0.05 -8.78 5.49
CA GLY A 146 0.99 -8.99 6.59
C GLY A 146 2.24 -9.79 6.20
N ILE A 147 2.64 -9.76 4.92
CA ILE A 147 3.78 -10.52 4.38
C ILE A 147 4.99 -9.61 4.14
N ALA A 148 4.79 -8.38 3.69
CA ALA A 148 5.87 -7.43 3.47
C ALA A 148 6.58 -7.09 4.78
N ASP A 149 7.92 -7.15 4.76
CA ASP A 149 8.74 -6.52 5.78
C ASP A 149 9.06 -5.08 5.36
N PHE A 150 8.31 -4.12 5.91
CA PHE A 150 8.52 -2.71 5.62
C PHE A 150 9.89 -2.19 6.09
N ALA A 151 10.51 -2.83 7.07
CA ALA A 151 11.84 -2.44 7.55
C ALA A 151 12.94 -2.71 6.51
N GLU A 152 12.70 -3.62 5.57
CA GLU A 152 13.63 -3.89 4.46
C GLU A 152 13.52 -2.87 3.31
N ILE A 153 12.45 -2.07 3.28
CA ILE A 153 12.22 -1.06 2.22
C ILE A 153 12.89 0.26 2.61
N GLN A 154 14.18 0.35 2.31
CA GLN A 154 14.98 1.56 2.55
C GLN A 154 14.40 2.80 1.84
N ASP A 155 14.51 3.96 2.49
CA ASP A 155 14.08 5.28 1.99
C ASP A 155 12.55 5.46 1.84
N LEU A 156 11.74 4.51 2.34
CA LEU A 156 10.30 4.67 2.49
C LEU A 156 10.00 5.37 3.82
N ALA A 157 9.47 6.58 3.76
CA ALA A 157 9.33 7.48 4.90
C ALA A 157 8.08 7.25 5.75
N SER A 158 7.03 6.66 5.20
CA SER A 158 5.87 6.18 5.96
C SER A 158 5.00 5.27 5.12
N VAL A 159 4.23 4.41 5.80
CA VAL A 159 3.22 3.56 5.18
C VAL A 159 1.90 3.73 5.92
N LEU A 160 0.83 4.00 5.16
CA LEU A 160 -0.54 4.00 5.66
C LEU A 160 -1.29 2.79 5.10
N ILE A 161 -1.86 1.98 5.98
CA ILE A 161 -2.56 0.74 5.61
C ILE A 161 -4.03 0.86 6.01
N GLY A 162 -4.92 0.58 5.07
CA GLY A 162 -6.36 0.53 5.30
C GLY A 162 -6.73 -0.73 6.08
N PHE A 163 -6.51 -1.91 5.51
CA PHE A 163 -6.93 -3.19 6.10
C PHE A 163 -5.79 -4.21 6.12
N THR A 164 -5.67 -4.98 7.20
CA THR A 164 -4.90 -6.22 7.20
C THR A 164 -5.85 -7.38 6.86
N ILE A 165 -5.52 -8.15 5.82
CA ILE A 165 -6.28 -9.32 5.37
C ILE A 165 -5.44 -10.58 5.48
N ALA A 166 -6.11 -11.74 5.54
CA ALA A 166 -5.44 -13.03 5.43
C ALA A 166 -4.70 -13.16 4.09
N ASN A 167 -3.76 -14.10 4.01
CA ASN A 167 -3.06 -14.44 2.77
C ASN A 167 -3.97 -15.18 1.77
N VAL A 168 -4.91 -14.45 1.21
CA VAL A 168 -5.86 -14.89 0.18
C VAL A 168 -5.73 -14.01 -1.06
N TRP A 169 -6.13 -14.53 -2.20
CA TRP A 169 -6.31 -13.73 -3.41
C TRP A 169 -7.59 -12.93 -3.27
N ALA A 170 -7.47 -11.66 -2.90
CA ALA A 170 -8.58 -10.74 -2.80
C ALA A 170 -8.94 -10.14 -4.17
N SER A 171 -10.19 -9.70 -4.33
CA SER A 171 -10.68 -8.97 -5.50
C SER A 171 -11.62 -7.83 -5.09
N GLY A 172 -11.88 -6.89 -6.00
CA GLY A 172 -12.66 -5.68 -5.73
C GLY A 172 -11.80 -4.47 -5.38
N LYS A 173 -12.38 -3.26 -5.54
CA LYS A 173 -11.74 -1.96 -5.28
C LYS A 173 -10.34 -1.83 -5.89
N GLY A 174 -10.18 -2.34 -7.11
CA GLY A 174 -8.91 -2.36 -7.82
C GLY A 174 -8.32 -3.75 -8.01
N MET A 175 -8.40 -4.58 -6.97
CA MET A 175 -7.85 -5.95 -6.97
C MET A 175 -8.61 -6.80 -7.99
N ASP A 176 -7.88 -7.58 -8.78
CA ASP A 176 -8.47 -8.46 -9.77
C ASP A 176 -8.60 -9.92 -9.32
N GLY A 177 -9.66 -10.55 -9.80
CA GLY A 177 -9.74 -12.00 -9.90
C GLY A 177 -9.21 -12.53 -11.24
N GLU A 178 -9.54 -13.78 -11.54
CA GLU A 178 -9.16 -14.41 -12.81
C GLU A 178 -9.59 -13.58 -14.03
N ASN A 179 -8.72 -13.53 -15.05
CA ASN A 179 -8.90 -12.74 -16.26
C ASN A 179 -9.06 -11.22 -16.05
N ASN A 180 -8.50 -10.65 -14.98
CA ASN A 180 -8.65 -9.24 -14.61
C ASN A 180 -10.09 -8.84 -14.22
N ALA A 181 -10.96 -9.80 -13.88
CA ALA A 181 -12.35 -9.51 -13.50
C ALA A 181 -12.45 -8.89 -12.09
N PHE A 182 -13.62 -8.38 -11.74
CA PHE A 182 -13.99 -7.88 -10.41
C PHE A 182 -13.29 -6.61 -9.90
N ARG A 183 -12.38 -5.97 -10.66
CA ARG A 183 -11.70 -4.72 -10.24
C ARG A 183 -12.65 -3.62 -9.74
N HIS A 184 -13.82 -3.47 -10.36
CA HIS A 184 -14.79 -2.43 -10.01
C HIS A 184 -15.83 -2.86 -8.98
N ASN A 185 -15.74 -4.08 -8.44
CA ASN A 185 -16.63 -4.47 -7.35
C ASN A 185 -16.37 -3.54 -6.15
N PRO A 186 -17.40 -2.93 -5.54
CA PRO A 186 -17.20 -1.96 -4.48
C PRO A 186 -16.87 -2.59 -3.11
N HIS A 187 -17.06 -3.90 -2.98
CA HIS A 187 -16.65 -4.68 -1.82
C HIS A 187 -15.20 -5.14 -1.97
N ILE A 188 -14.58 -5.56 -0.87
CA ILE A 188 -13.39 -6.41 -0.92
C ILE A 188 -13.86 -7.84 -0.71
N LEU A 189 -13.51 -8.73 -1.64
CA LEU A 189 -13.98 -10.10 -1.72
C LEU A 189 -12.81 -11.06 -1.78
N VAL A 190 -13.04 -12.34 -1.46
CA VAL A 190 -12.17 -13.42 -1.93
C VAL A 190 -12.41 -13.61 -3.43
N SER A 191 -11.34 -13.76 -4.20
CA SER A 191 -11.41 -13.99 -5.65
C SER A 191 -12.17 -15.30 -5.93
N PRO A 192 -13.12 -15.31 -6.88
CA PRO A 192 -13.85 -16.53 -7.24
C PRO A 192 -12.95 -17.67 -7.73
N ALA A 193 -11.80 -17.34 -8.30
CA ALA A 193 -10.81 -18.33 -8.73
C ALA A 193 -10.19 -19.08 -7.54
N GLN A 194 -10.00 -18.36 -6.43
CA GLN A 194 -9.57 -18.97 -5.17
C GLN A 194 -10.72 -19.78 -4.54
N ASP A 195 -11.96 -19.30 -4.61
CA ASP A 195 -13.14 -20.05 -4.14
C ASP A 195 -13.25 -21.41 -4.84
N ILE A 196 -13.08 -21.47 -6.16
CA ILE A 196 -13.12 -22.74 -6.93
C ILE A 196 -11.95 -23.65 -6.56
N LYS A 197 -10.74 -23.11 -6.40
CA LYS A 197 -9.53 -23.89 -6.13
C LYS A 197 -9.55 -24.59 -4.76
N TYR A 198 -10.14 -23.96 -3.74
CA TYR A 198 -10.13 -24.48 -2.38
C TYR A 198 -11.50 -24.99 -1.91
N LEU A 199 -12.46 -25.17 -2.83
CA LEU A 199 -13.85 -25.51 -2.50
C LEU A 199 -13.99 -26.69 -1.52
N ALA A 200 -13.08 -27.66 -1.57
CA ALA A 200 -13.04 -28.85 -0.70
C ALA A 200 -12.32 -28.66 0.65
N GLN A 201 -11.52 -27.61 0.82
CA GLN A 201 -10.69 -27.31 2.02
C GLN A 201 -11.19 -26.06 2.77
N MET A 202 -12.32 -25.50 2.35
CA MET A 202 -12.83 -24.20 2.80
C MET A 202 -13.14 -24.06 4.29
N ALA A 203 -13.33 -25.17 5.03
CA ALA A 203 -13.53 -25.09 6.48
C ALA A 203 -12.29 -24.49 7.17
N GLU A 204 -11.08 -24.90 6.78
CA GLU A 204 -9.81 -24.34 7.28
C GLU A 204 -9.58 -22.90 6.79
N THR A 205 -9.96 -22.57 5.54
CA THR A 205 -9.80 -21.20 5.01
C THR A 205 -10.72 -20.20 5.71
N LEU A 206 -11.93 -20.60 6.08
CA LEU A 206 -12.85 -19.76 6.86
C LEU A 206 -12.40 -19.61 8.32
N GLU A 207 -11.74 -20.63 8.88
CA GLU A 207 -11.08 -20.56 10.18
C GLU A 207 -9.90 -19.57 10.15
N ILE A 208 -9.16 -19.51 9.03
CA ILE A 208 -8.10 -18.51 8.77
C ILE A 208 -8.66 -17.08 8.65
N LEU A 209 -9.85 -16.90 8.09
CA LEU A 209 -10.49 -15.58 7.96
C LEU A 209 -11.04 -15.02 9.28
N GLY A 210 -11.22 -15.88 10.30
CA GLY A 210 -11.55 -15.50 11.68
C GLY A 210 -12.89 -14.73 11.85
N PRO A 211 -13.29 -14.39 13.10
CA PRO A 211 -14.52 -13.64 13.37
C PRO A 211 -14.50 -12.17 12.89
N ARG A 212 -13.31 -11.62 12.63
CA ARG A 212 -13.03 -10.25 12.15
C ARG A 212 -11.62 -10.32 11.56
N THR A 213 -11.37 -10.02 10.29
CA THR A 213 -10.94 -8.68 9.85
C THR A 213 -10.86 -7.65 10.99
N GLU A 214 -10.04 -7.90 12.02
CA GLU A 214 -9.87 -6.97 13.13
C GLU A 214 -9.13 -5.71 12.66
N ALA A 215 -9.91 -4.68 12.38
CA ALA A 215 -9.45 -3.30 12.35
C ALA A 215 -8.87 -2.94 13.73
N LYS A 216 -7.58 -2.60 13.76
CA LYS A 216 -6.98 -1.81 14.83
C LYS A 216 -6.26 -0.63 14.21
N MET A 217 -6.59 0.58 14.70
CA MET A 217 -5.94 1.84 14.30
C MET A 217 -4.52 1.98 14.89
N ASP A 218 -4.13 1.01 15.71
CA ASP A 218 -2.92 0.97 16.51
C ASP A 218 -1.68 0.63 15.67
N THR A 219 -1.87 0.19 14.41
CA THR A 219 -0.81 -0.23 13.48
C THR A 219 -0.26 0.91 12.61
N ILE A 220 -0.68 2.17 12.86
CA ILE A 220 -0.04 3.32 12.21
C ILE A 220 1.40 3.38 12.71
N VAL A 221 2.33 2.88 11.89
CA VAL A 221 3.76 3.07 12.10
C VAL A 221 4.07 4.53 11.74
N TRP A 222 4.01 5.40 12.74
CA TRP A 222 4.62 6.71 12.66
C TRP A 222 6.13 6.51 12.64
N LEU A 223 6.77 6.78 11.50
CA LEU A 223 8.22 6.89 11.44
C LEU A 223 8.62 8.20 12.16
N GLU A 224 8.61 8.17 13.49
CA GLU A 224 9.13 9.26 14.31
C GLU A 224 10.67 9.22 14.31
N ASP A 225 11.23 10.05 13.43
CA ASP A 225 12.50 10.79 13.57
C ASP A 225 13.71 10.05 14.19
N GLU A 226 14.27 9.06 13.48
CA GLU A 226 15.59 8.48 13.81
C GLU A 226 16.78 9.44 13.52
N ARG A 227 16.55 10.68 13.10
CA ARG A 227 17.62 11.67 12.88
C ARG A 227 18.11 12.30 14.19
N LYS A 228 18.34 11.51 15.24
CA LYS A 228 19.06 11.96 16.45
C LYS A 228 19.44 10.85 17.44
N MET A 229 20.11 9.78 17.00
CA MET A 229 20.95 9.01 17.94
C MET A 229 22.35 8.74 17.40
N LYS A 230 23.34 9.35 18.07
CA LYS A 230 24.75 8.98 17.95
C LYS A 230 24.97 7.60 18.60
N PRO A 231 25.86 6.75 18.04
CA PRO A 231 26.09 5.41 18.55
C PRO A 231 26.94 5.43 19.82
N SER A 232 26.32 5.57 20.99
CA SER A 232 26.99 5.28 22.28
C SER A 232 26.08 4.92 23.46
N THR A 233 24.76 5.04 23.35
CA THR A 233 23.87 4.96 24.53
C THR A 233 23.20 3.61 24.79
N VAL A 234 23.24 2.66 23.85
CA VAL A 234 22.62 1.33 24.06
C VAL A 234 23.32 0.54 25.18
N LYS A 235 24.66 0.58 25.25
CA LYS A 235 25.42 -0.09 26.33
C LYS A 235 25.26 0.60 27.70
N GLN A 236 24.92 1.88 27.72
CA GLN A 236 24.73 2.64 28.96
C GLN A 236 23.34 2.39 29.55
N ARG A 237 22.29 2.35 28.71
CA ARG A 237 20.93 1.94 29.15
C ARG A 237 20.90 0.51 29.69
N MET A 238 21.57 -0.44 29.05
CA MET A 238 21.61 -1.82 29.55
C MET A 238 22.33 -1.97 30.91
N ARG A 239 23.17 -1.00 31.31
CA ARG A 239 23.78 -0.95 32.65
C ARG A 239 22.90 -0.23 33.67
N GLU A 240 22.18 0.81 33.27
CA GLU A 240 21.32 1.61 34.16
C GLU A 240 19.97 0.93 34.45
N GLU A 241 19.43 0.14 33.52
CA GLU A 241 18.16 -0.60 33.68
C GLU A 241 18.30 -1.92 34.45
N GLY A 242 19.47 -2.22 35.02
CA GLY A 242 19.65 -3.35 35.92
C GLY A 242 19.43 -4.74 35.31
N ILE A 243 19.42 -4.87 33.97
CA ILE A 243 19.31 -6.16 33.28
C ILE A 243 20.72 -6.76 33.11
N ALA A 244 21.37 -7.00 34.25
CA ALA A 244 22.56 -7.82 34.36
C ALA A 244 22.35 -8.87 35.46
N ARG A 245 21.76 -10.00 35.05
CA ARG A 245 21.81 -11.35 35.63
C ARG A 245 21.61 -11.54 37.14
N ALA A 246 20.55 -12.29 37.47
CA ALA A 246 20.57 -13.57 38.20
C ALA A 246 19.14 -14.16 38.10
N ALA A 247 18.85 -15.40 37.69
CA ALA A 247 19.62 -16.62 37.49
C ALA A 247 19.18 -17.34 36.20
#